data_AF-A0A368DL66-F1
#
_entry.id   AF-A0A368DL66-F1
#
_cell.length_a   1.000
_cell.length_b   1.000
_cell.length_c   1.000
_cell.angle_alpha   90.00
_cell.angle_beta   90.00
_cell.angle_gamma   90.00
#
_symmetry.space_group_name_H-M   'P 1'
#
loop_
_entity.id
_entity.type
_entity.pdbx_description
1 polymer ?
#
loop_
_entity_poly.entity_id
_entity_poly.type
_entity_poly.pdbx_seq_one_letter_code
_entity_poly.pdbx_strand_id
1 'polypeptide(L)'
;MRTKIVLLILGFHAMAWTQSVQVDLTVNTELVNQTNITPIKTLEKSLRDFLNNTKWTSEMGTKKPTVSIAMLLTISNVSDNAYSGTLQVQSGRLVFESSYTSPLVTFLDDNFGFTYQEFQPFYFDINRFNNNLVSVFSYYIYMALGMELDSFSSLGGTEYYERARTIANAAQASNAQGWAVTQNRNGRYELIDQIISPAFDDFRNVMYQYHRNGLDRMASKPKQAKELIKNELLSLQNLMRRQPNSYLMRAFFDAKGEEIGQLFSDGPEVETEALSQFLNRFAPSNASYWALIAR
;
A
#
# COMPACT_ATOMS: atom_id res chain seq x y z
N MET A 1 7.05 -11.90 58.37
CA MET A 1 7.24 -12.77 57.20
C MET A 1 7.04 -11.92 55.96
N ARG A 2 8.10 -11.85 55.15
CA ARG A 2 8.39 -11.03 53.97
C ARG A 2 7.21 -10.51 53.12
N THR A 3 7.11 -9.19 53.10
CA THR A 3 6.67 -8.31 52.01
C THR A 3 7.29 -8.72 50.67
N LYS A 4 6.53 -9.30 49.73
CA LYS A 4 6.83 -9.37 48.28
C LYS A 4 5.61 -9.88 47.50
N ILE A 5 4.68 -9.01 47.11
CA ILE A 5 3.96 -9.15 45.83
C ILE A 5 3.82 -7.74 45.25
N VAL A 6 4.79 -7.42 44.41
CA VAL A 6 4.93 -6.20 43.62
C VAL A 6 4.84 -6.65 42.17
N LEU A 7 4.05 -5.93 41.37
CA LEU A 7 4.04 -5.89 39.90
C LEU A 7 3.83 -7.20 39.11
N LEU A 8 2.65 -7.35 38.50
CA LEU A 8 2.55 -7.75 37.08
C LEU A 8 1.17 -7.40 36.47
N ILE A 9 0.76 -6.13 36.52
CA ILE A 9 -0.18 -5.57 35.53
C ILE A 9 0.65 -4.75 34.56
N LEU A 10 1.52 -5.43 33.83
CA LEU A 10 2.01 -4.95 32.54
C LEU A 10 0.93 -5.32 31.52
N GLY A 11 -0.21 -4.64 31.64
CA GLY A 11 -1.17 -4.55 30.55
C GLY A 11 -0.44 -3.89 29.40
N PHE A 12 -0.17 -4.69 28.36
CA PHE A 12 0.26 -4.28 27.03
C PHE A 12 -0.40 -2.95 26.68
N HIS A 13 0.31 -1.85 26.90
CA HIS A 13 0.02 -0.63 26.17
C HIS A 13 0.58 -0.90 24.79
N ALA A 14 -0.27 -1.48 23.92
CA ALA A 14 -0.09 -1.30 22.50
C ALA A 14 -0.03 0.22 22.30
N MET A 15 1.18 0.75 22.15
CA MET A 15 1.38 2.09 21.65
C MET A 15 0.65 2.09 20.32
N ALA A 16 -0.56 2.64 20.27
CA ALA A 16 -1.24 2.85 19.01
C ALA A 16 -0.38 3.87 18.26
N TRP A 17 0.30 3.42 17.21
CA TRP A 17 1.00 4.31 16.30
C TRP A 17 -0.08 5.06 15.54
N THR A 18 -0.43 6.22 16.08
CA THR A 18 -1.41 7.06 15.43
C THR A 18 -0.68 7.92 14.42
N GLN A 19 -1.07 7.85 13.16
CA GLN A 19 -0.48 8.65 12.11
C GLN A 19 -1.55 9.54 11.48
N SER A 20 -1.21 10.79 11.20
CA SER A 20 -2.00 11.61 10.28
C SER A 20 -1.82 11.07 8.86
N VAL A 21 -2.85 11.16 8.03
CA VAL A 21 -2.74 10.82 6.62
C VAL A 21 -2.67 12.12 5.83
N GLN A 22 -1.69 12.21 4.94
CA GLN A 22 -1.62 13.25 3.94
C GLN A 22 -1.75 12.59 2.56
N VAL A 23 -2.69 13.06 1.77
CA VAL A 23 -2.90 12.59 0.40
C VAL A 23 -2.49 13.68 -0.58
N ASP A 24 -1.45 13.39 -1.36
CA ASP A 24 -1.05 14.19 -2.52
C ASP A 24 -1.77 13.67 -3.76
N LEU A 25 -2.92 14.26 -4.06
CA LEU A 25 -3.71 13.99 -5.26
C LEU A 25 -3.27 14.89 -6.41
N THR A 26 -2.93 14.27 -7.54
CA THR A 26 -2.77 14.92 -8.85
C THR A 26 -3.78 14.34 -9.83
N VAL A 27 -4.46 15.21 -10.59
CA VAL A 27 -5.37 14.77 -11.66
C VAL A 27 -4.78 15.09 -13.03
N ASN A 28 -4.48 14.05 -13.82
CA ASN A 28 -4.04 14.19 -15.21
C ASN A 28 -5.24 14.14 -16.16
N THR A 29 -5.35 15.14 -17.03
CA THR A 29 -6.40 15.26 -18.05
C THR A 29 -5.87 15.30 -19.48
N GLU A 30 -4.61 14.95 -19.74
CA GLU A 30 -3.98 15.00 -21.07
C GLU A 30 -4.72 14.15 -22.11
N LEU A 31 -5.39 13.08 -21.67
CA LEU A 31 -6.18 12.21 -22.54
C LEU A 31 -7.62 12.71 -22.78
N VAL A 32 -8.06 13.76 -22.09
CA VAL A 32 -9.42 14.27 -22.19
C VAL A 32 -9.54 15.17 -23.42
N ASN A 33 -10.33 14.72 -24.41
CA ASN A 33 -10.60 15.49 -25.62
C ASN A 33 -11.76 16.49 -25.44
N GLN A 34 -11.69 17.32 -24.39
CA GLN A 34 -12.67 18.38 -24.12
C GLN A 34 -11.97 19.69 -23.82
N THR A 35 -12.51 20.80 -24.36
CA THR A 35 -11.93 22.13 -24.14
C THR A 35 -12.16 22.65 -22.72
N ASN A 36 -13.29 22.28 -22.10
CA ASN A 36 -13.63 22.73 -20.75
C ASN A 36 -13.27 21.69 -19.68
N ILE A 37 -12.08 21.83 -19.10
CA ILE A 37 -11.61 21.00 -17.98
C ILE A 37 -11.91 21.62 -16.59
N THR A 38 -12.67 22.72 -16.53
CA THR A 38 -13.00 23.41 -15.27
C THR A 38 -13.64 22.47 -14.23
N PRO A 39 -14.61 21.61 -14.60
CA PRO A 39 -15.19 20.67 -13.63
C PRO A 39 -14.17 19.73 -13.00
N ILE A 40 -13.14 19.34 -13.76
CA ILE A 40 -12.08 18.45 -13.27
C ILE A 40 -11.16 19.18 -12.28
N LYS A 41 -10.86 20.46 -12.53
CA LYS A 41 -10.10 21.28 -11.57
C LYS A 41 -10.87 21.49 -10.26
N THR A 42 -12.18 21.71 -10.36
CA THR A 42 -13.06 21.77 -9.18
C THR A 42 -13.05 20.42 -8.44
N LEU A 43 -13.18 19.31 -9.17
CA LEU A 43 -13.10 17.95 -8.63
C LEU A 43 -11.80 17.71 -7.86
N GLU A 44 -10.64 17.99 -8.48
CA GLU A 44 -9.32 17.80 -7.86
C GLU A 44 -9.22 18.54 -6.54
N LYS A 45 -9.61 19.82 -6.52
CA LYS A 45 -9.57 20.63 -5.31
C LYS A 45 -10.50 20.08 -4.23
N SER A 46 -11.77 19.87 -4.56
CA SER A 46 -12.77 19.40 -3.59
C SER A 46 -12.45 18.00 -3.07
N LEU A 47 -11.91 17.12 -3.91
CA LEU A 47 -11.54 15.76 -3.52
C LEU A 47 -10.30 15.79 -2.63
N ARG A 48 -9.26 16.57 -2.98
CA ARG A 48 -8.08 16.74 -2.13
C ARG A 48 -8.44 17.30 -0.76
N ASP A 49 -9.31 18.31 -0.71
CA ASP A 49 -9.80 18.89 0.55
C ASP A 49 -10.57 17.84 1.36
N PHE A 50 -11.44 17.06 0.72
CA PHE A 50 -12.16 15.97 1.38
C PHE A 50 -11.22 14.90 1.96
N LEU A 51 -10.25 14.40 1.17
CA LEU A 51 -9.35 13.33 1.58
C LEU A 51 -8.45 13.74 2.74
N ASN A 52 -7.95 14.98 2.74
CA ASN A 52 -7.05 15.47 3.79
C ASN A 52 -7.79 15.95 5.06
N ASN A 53 -9.09 16.25 4.98
CA ASN A 53 -9.91 16.61 6.14
C ASN A 53 -10.71 15.41 6.72
N THR A 54 -10.68 14.25 6.06
CA THR A 54 -11.32 13.03 6.55
C THR A 54 -10.45 12.34 7.59
N LYS A 55 -11.05 11.87 8.69
CA LYS A 55 -10.35 11.13 9.75
C LYS A 55 -10.21 9.66 9.39
N TRP A 56 -9.02 9.27 8.91
CA TRP A 56 -8.72 7.89 8.53
C TRP A 56 -8.27 7.00 9.69
N THR A 57 -7.62 7.58 10.70
CA THR A 57 -7.08 6.88 11.87
C THR A 57 -7.74 7.36 13.17
N SER A 58 -7.73 6.54 14.23
CA SER A 58 -8.23 6.97 15.55
C SER A 58 -7.25 7.94 16.22
N GLU A 59 -7.68 9.17 16.49
CA GLU A 59 -6.83 10.21 17.06
C GLU A 59 -6.62 10.05 18.58
N MET A 60 -5.37 9.82 19.02
CA MET A 60 -4.86 10.33 20.32
C MET A 60 -3.38 10.74 20.19
N GLY A 61 -3.03 12.02 20.40
CA GLY A 61 -1.61 12.48 20.52
C GLY A 61 -1.23 13.76 19.76
N THR A 62 -0.20 14.48 20.23
CA THR A 62 0.15 15.87 19.82
C THR A 62 1.33 15.99 18.85
N LYS A 63 2.09 14.91 18.58
CA LYS A 63 3.12 14.84 17.53
C LYS A 63 3.14 13.43 16.95
N LYS A 64 2.74 13.29 15.70
CA LYS A 64 2.53 11.99 15.05
C LYS A 64 3.29 11.92 13.74
N PRO A 65 3.88 10.77 13.37
CA PRO A 65 4.34 10.54 12.02
C PRO A 65 3.17 10.68 11.04
N THR A 66 3.40 11.26 9.86
CA THR A 66 2.39 11.38 8.81
C THR A 66 2.64 10.32 7.75
N VAL A 67 1.62 9.55 7.38
CA VAL A 67 1.65 8.68 6.20
C VAL A 67 1.35 9.53 4.98
N SER A 68 2.32 9.62 4.07
CA SER A 68 2.13 10.28 2.78
C SER A 68 1.69 9.26 1.74
N ILE A 69 0.59 9.55 1.05
CA ILE A 69 0.03 8.72 -0.02
C ILE A 69 -0.10 9.58 -1.27
N ALA A 70 0.67 9.26 -2.30
CA ALA A 70 0.59 9.90 -3.60
C ALA A 70 -0.46 9.17 -4.45
N MET A 71 -1.36 9.94 -5.07
CA MET A 71 -2.42 9.42 -5.93
C MET A 71 -2.46 10.19 -7.24
N LEU A 72 -2.29 9.47 -8.35
CA LEU A 72 -2.41 10.03 -9.69
C LEU A 72 -3.68 9.48 -10.34
N LEU A 73 -4.67 10.35 -10.52
CA LEU A 73 -5.89 10.04 -11.24
C LEU A 73 -5.73 10.51 -12.69
N THR A 74 -5.66 9.58 -13.64
CA THR A 74 -5.64 9.91 -15.06
C THR A 74 -7.03 9.73 -15.65
N ILE A 75 -7.66 10.83 -16.05
CA ILE A 75 -8.99 10.80 -16.68
C ILE A 75 -8.82 10.62 -18.18
N SER A 76 -9.47 9.59 -18.72
CA SER A 76 -9.40 9.20 -20.13
C SER A 76 -10.68 9.51 -20.90
N ASN A 77 -11.83 9.49 -20.23
CA ASN A 77 -13.12 9.75 -20.84
C ASN A 77 -14.01 10.56 -19.90
N VAL A 78 -14.83 11.44 -20.48
CA VAL A 78 -15.82 12.26 -19.80
C VAL A 78 -17.08 12.28 -20.66
N SER A 79 -18.22 11.91 -20.06
CA SER A 79 -19.53 11.94 -20.71
C SER A 79 -20.61 12.25 -19.66
N ASP A 80 -21.27 13.40 -19.76
CA ASP A 80 -22.41 13.80 -18.91
C ASP A 80 -22.22 13.48 -17.41
N ASN A 81 -21.22 14.11 -16.78
CA ASN A 81 -20.84 13.91 -15.36
C ASN A 81 -20.36 12.49 -15.00
N ALA A 82 -20.26 11.57 -15.96
CA ALA A 82 -19.56 10.30 -15.82
C ALA A 82 -18.12 10.44 -16.31
N TYR A 83 -17.20 9.87 -15.57
CA TYR A 83 -15.77 9.91 -15.78
C TYR A 83 -15.23 8.48 -15.78
N SER A 84 -14.22 8.21 -16.61
CA SER A 84 -13.47 6.96 -16.52
C SER A 84 -11.98 7.18 -16.75
N GLY A 85 -11.17 6.33 -16.14
CA GLY A 85 -9.72 6.47 -16.17
C GLY A 85 -9.02 5.41 -15.35
N THR A 86 -7.79 5.75 -14.98
CA THR A 86 -6.96 4.91 -14.13
C THR A 86 -6.55 5.67 -12.88
N LEU A 87 -6.33 4.92 -11.79
CA LEU A 87 -5.81 5.47 -10.54
C LEU A 87 -4.51 4.73 -10.18
N GLN A 88 -3.42 5.48 -10.08
CA GLN A 88 -2.17 4.97 -9.52
C GLN A 88 -2.05 5.44 -8.07
N VAL A 89 -1.71 4.52 -7.17
CA VAL A 89 -1.54 4.80 -5.74
C VAL A 89 -0.15 4.36 -5.31
N GLN A 90 0.57 5.28 -4.69
CA GLN A 90 1.91 5.04 -4.16
C GLN A 90 1.99 5.49 -2.70
N SER A 91 2.71 4.71 -1.90
CA SER A 91 3.07 5.11 -0.53
C SER A 91 4.47 4.65 -0.20
N GLY A 92 5.08 5.29 0.79
CA GLY A 92 6.42 4.95 1.23
C GLY A 92 6.65 5.31 2.69
N ARG A 93 7.62 4.63 3.26
CA ARG A 93 8.02 4.75 4.66
C ARG A 93 9.43 5.26 4.78
N LEU A 94 9.63 6.27 5.62
CA LEU A 94 10.96 6.75 5.97
C LEU A 94 11.73 5.64 6.72
N VAL A 95 12.91 5.29 6.23
CA VAL A 95 13.81 4.36 6.93
C VAL A 95 14.36 5.05 8.17
N PHE A 96 14.41 4.32 9.29
CA PHE A 96 14.86 4.85 10.57
C PHE A 96 16.26 5.48 10.46
N GLU A 97 16.42 6.68 11.04
CA GLU A 97 17.68 7.47 11.00
C GLU A 97 18.23 7.75 9.59
N SER A 98 17.36 7.80 8.59
CA SER A 98 17.72 8.07 7.19
C SER A 98 16.80 9.11 6.56
N SER A 99 17.26 9.74 5.48
CA SER A 99 16.42 10.53 4.57
C SER A 99 15.76 9.67 3.48
N TYR A 100 16.11 8.39 3.40
CA TYR A 100 15.60 7.48 2.39
C TYR A 100 14.18 7.02 2.70
N THR A 101 13.27 7.19 1.74
CA THR A 101 11.90 6.69 1.81
C THR A 101 11.77 5.42 0.99
N SER A 102 11.52 4.32 1.68
CA SER A 102 11.33 3.00 1.11
C SER A 102 9.91 2.88 0.54
N PRO A 103 9.72 2.51 -0.74
CA PRO A 103 8.38 2.36 -1.31
C PRO A 103 7.66 1.16 -0.67
N LEU A 104 6.42 1.33 -0.22
CA LEU A 104 5.62 0.25 0.38
C LEU A 104 4.61 -0.34 -0.60
N VAL A 105 4.01 0.52 -1.40
CA VAL A 105 2.89 0.17 -2.29
C VAL A 105 3.06 0.90 -3.60
N THR A 106 2.81 0.16 -4.68
CA THR A 106 2.47 0.71 -5.99
C THR A 106 1.28 -0.08 -6.52
N PHE A 107 0.08 0.50 -6.47
CA PHE A 107 -1.12 -0.08 -7.07
C PHE A 107 -1.51 0.68 -8.33
N LEU A 108 -1.96 -0.07 -9.33
CA LEU A 108 -2.56 0.45 -10.54
C LEU A 108 -3.98 -0.10 -10.67
N ASP A 109 -4.94 0.80 -10.68
CA ASP A 109 -6.35 0.51 -10.89
C ASP A 109 -6.79 0.98 -12.28
N ASP A 110 -6.87 0.04 -13.21
CA ASP A 110 -7.26 0.30 -14.60
C ASP A 110 -8.77 0.34 -14.82
N ASN A 111 -9.57 0.06 -13.77
CA ASN A 111 -11.01 -0.12 -13.87
C ASN A 111 -11.75 0.91 -13.02
N PHE A 112 -11.44 2.18 -13.25
CA PHE A 112 -11.98 3.26 -12.44
C PHE A 112 -12.95 4.16 -13.23
N GLY A 113 -14.24 3.89 -13.06
CA GLY A 113 -15.33 4.73 -13.53
C GLY A 113 -16.11 5.33 -12.36
N PHE A 114 -16.46 6.62 -12.42
CA PHE A 114 -17.21 7.29 -11.36
C PHE A 114 -18.07 8.42 -11.91
N THR A 115 -19.00 8.90 -11.08
CA THR A 115 -19.79 10.10 -11.38
C THR A 115 -19.38 11.24 -10.46
N TYR A 116 -19.38 12.46 -10.98
CA TYR A 116 -19.11 13.67 -10.23
C TYR A 116 -19.95 14.83 -10.75
N GLN A 117 -20.58 15.55 -9.83
CA GLN A 117 -21.30 16.78 -10.10
C GLN A 117 -20.64 17.91 -9.30
N GLU A 118 -20.38 19.04 -9.97
CA GLU A 118 -19.74 20.18 -9.31
C GLU A 118 -20.54 20.66 -8.10
N PHE A 119 -19.80 21.04 -7.06
CA PHE A 119 -20.33 21.53 -5.79
C PHE A 119 -21.15 20.52 -4.97
N GLN A 120 -21.32 19.28 -5.45
CA GLN A 120 -21.85 18.20 -4.65
C GLN A 120 -20.83 17.85 -3.55
N PRO A 121 -21.21 17.88 -2.26
CA PRO A 121 -20.29 17.54 -1.18
C PRO A 121 -19.95 16.04 -1.21
N PHE A 122 -18.68 15.72 -0.93
CA PHE A 122 -18.26 14.35 -0.69
C PHE A 122 -18.64 13.90 0.72
N TYR A 123 -19.17 12.68 0.81
CA TYR A 123 -19.54 12.04 2.06
C TYR A 123 -19.05 10.60 2.09
N PHE A 124 -18.37 10.22 3.17
CA PHE A 124 -17.87 8.88 3.39
C PHE A 124 -18.56 8.23 4.59
N ASP A 125 -19.06 7.02 4.35
CA ASP A 125 -19.51 6.07 5.35
C ASP A 125 -18.91 4.73 4.98
N ILE A 126 -18.15 4.14 5.90
CA ILE A 126 -17.47 2.88 5.67
C ILE A 126 -18.43 1.72 5.37
N ASN A 127 -19.65 1.76 5.92
CA ASN A 127 -20.64 0.68 5.81
C ASN A 127 -21.60 0.89 4.64
N ARG A 128 -21.54 2.04 3.94
CA ARG A 128 -22.50 2.39 2.89
C ARG A 128 -21.79 2.86 1.63
N PHE A 129 -22.09 2.19 0.53
CA PHE A 129 -21.67 2.68 -0.78
C PHE A 129 -22.55 3.86 -1.21
N ASN A 130 -21.95 5.04 -1.35
CA ASN A 130 -22.64 6.24 -1.83
C ASN A 130 -22.19 6.63 -3.24
N ASN A 131 -20.88 6.70 -3.46
CA ASN A 131 -20.28 7.11 -4.73
C ASN A 131 -18.95 6.37 -4.93
N ASN A 132 -18.71 5.92 -6.17
CA ASN A 132 -17.55 5.10 -6.48
C ASN A 132 -16.22 5.85 -6.29
N LEU A 133 -16.16 7.15 -6.61
CA LEU A 133 -14.98 7.99 -6.42
C LEU A 133 -14.52 7.95 -4.96
N VAL A 134 -15.43 8.24 -4.03
CA VAL A 134 -15.12 8.27 -2.60
C VAL A 134 -14.74 6.88 -2.10
N SER A 135 -15.49 5.83 -2.48
CA SER A 135 -15.21 4.45 -2.05
C SER A 135 -13.85 3.94 -2.51
N VAL A 136 -13.45 4.20 -3.76
CA VAL A 136 -12.16 3.75 -4.32
C VAL A 136 -10.99 4.43 -3.62
N PHE A 137 -11.03 5.76 -3.47
CA PHE A 137 -9.98 6.49 -2.77
C PHE A 137 -9.86 6.06 -1.30
N SER A 138 -11.00 5.92 -0.60
CA SER A 138 -11.04 5.46 0.79
C SER A 138 -10.47 4.05 0.95
N TYR A 139 -10.79 3.14 0.02
CA TYR A 139 -10.25 1.79 -0.02
C TYR A 139 -8.72 1.79 -0.12
N TYR A 140 -8.16 2.55 -1.06
CA TYR A 140 -6.72 2.59 -1.25
C TYR A 140 -5.97 3.29 -0.11
N ILE A 141 -6.58 4.28 0.55
CA ILE A 141 -6.02 4.86 1.78
C ILE A 141 -5.88 3.80 2.87
N TYR A 142 -6.92 2.98 3.09
CA TYR A 142 -6.87 1.91 4.07
C TYR A 142 -5.91 0.78 3.69
N MET A 143 -5.77 0.46 2.40
CA MET A 143 -4.73 -0.46 1.93
C MET A 143 -3.32 0.06 2.23
N ALA A 144 -3.04 1.34 1.96
CA ALA A 144 -1.75 1.96 2.25
C ALA A 144 -1.46 2.01 3.76
N LEU A 145 -2.45 2.38 4.58
CA LEU A 145 -2.33 2.37 6.04
C LEU A 145 -2.05 0.98 6.61
N GLY A 146 -2.69 -0.06 6.06
CA GLY A 146 -2.40 -1.43 6.47
C GLY A 146 -0.94 -1.81 6.17
N MET A 147 -0.45 -1.48 4.99
CA MET A 147 0.93 -1.77 4.57
C MET A 147 1.96 -1.02 5.40
N GLU A 148 1.67 0.25 5.71
CA GLU A 148 2.47 1.05 6.64
C GLU A 148 2.59 0.33 7.99
N LEU A 149 1.48 -0.08 8.62
CA LEU A 149 1.56 -0.71 9.94
C LEU A 149 2.18 -2.11 9.92
N ASP A 150 1.99 -2.88 8.86
CA ASP A 150 2.69 -4.15 8.66
C ASP A 150 4.21 -3.97 8.58
N SER A 151 4.69 -2.84 8.04
CA SER A 151 6.12 -2.53 8.01
C SER A 151 6.72 -2.19 9.39
N PHE A 152 5.88 -1.79 10.36
CA PHE A 152 6.31 -1.48 11.74
C PHE A 152 6.09 -2.64 12.73
N SER A 153 5.15 -3.52 12.45
CA SER A 153 4.82 -4.66 13.32
C SER A 153 4.21 -5.80 12.53
N SER A 154 4.53 -7.04 12.90
CA SER A 154 3.93 -8.24 12.30
C SER A 154 2.40 -8.18 12.39
N LEU A 155 1.77 -8.25 11.22
CA LEU A 155 0.31 -8.20 11.03
C LEU A 155 -0.38 -6.93 11.59
N GLY A 156 0.38 -5.84 11.80
CA GLY A 156 -0.13 -4.60 12.38
C GLY A 156 -1.24 -3.91 11.58
N GLY A 157 -1.26 -4.12 10.26
CA GLY A 157 -2.22 -3.51 9.34
C GLY A 157 -3.64 -4.09 9.36
N THR A 158 -3.88 -5.16 10.13
CA THR A 158 -5.11 -5.96 10.04
C THR A 158 -6.38 -5.13 10.22
N GLU A 159 -6.40 -4.18 11.16
CA GLU A 159 -7.55 -3.30 11.37
C GLU A 159 -7.91 -2.51 10.10
N TYR A 160 -6.91 -1.96 9.41
CA TYR A 160 -7.13 -1.13 8.22
C TYR A 160 -7.49 -1.97 7.00
N TYR A 161 -6.92 -3.16 6.86
CA TYR A 161 -7.38 -4.07 5.82
C TYR A 161 -8.84 -4.46 6.05
N GLU A 162 -9.28 -4.77 7.26
CA GLU A 162 -10.70 -5.07 7.51
C GLU A 162 -11.63 -3.89 7.18
N ARG A 163 -11.15 -2.65 7.37
CA ARG A 163 -11.86 -1.45 6.90
C ARG A 163 -11.95 -1.39 5.37
N ALA A 164 -10.85 -1.67 4.66
CA ALA A 164 -10.86 -1.77 3.20
C ALA A 164 -11.78 -2.88 2.69
N ARG A 165 -11.80 -4.04 3.36
CA ARG A 165 -12.71 -5.15 3.06
C ARG A 165 -14.17 -4.76 3.26
N THR A 166 -14.47 -4.00 4.32
CA THR A 166 -15.82 -3.47 4.57
C THR A 166 -16.29 -2.59 3.42
N ILE A 167 -15.44 -1.68 2.93
CA ILE A 167 -15.74 -0.85 1.75
C ILE A 167 -15.98 -1.72 0.51
N ALA A 168 -15.10 -2.69 0.27
CA ALA A 168 -15.21 -3.58 -0.89
C ALA A 168 -16.53 -4.37 -0.87
N ASN A 169 -16.92 -4.91 0.29
CA ASN A 169 -18.19 -5.62 0.47
C ASN A 169 -19.40 -4.70 0.28
N ALA A 170 -19.36 -3.47 0.79
CA ALA A 170 -20.44 -2.49 0.59
C ALA A 170 -20.58 -2.09 -0.90
N ALA A 171 -19.45 -1.98 -1.61
CA ALA A 171 -19.40 -1.60 -3.02
C ALA A 171 -19.80 -2.74 -3.97
N GLN A 172 -19.65 -4.01 -3.58
CA GLN A 172 -20.08 -5.13 -4.41
C GLN A 172 -21.57 -5.08 -4.78
N ALA A 173 -22.42 -4.62 -3.86
CA ALA A 173 -23.87 -4.53 -4.08
C ALA A 173 -24.27 -3.42 -5.08
N SER A 174 -23.36 -2.50 -5.42
CA SER A 174 -23.69 -1.33 -6.24
C SER A 174 -23.52 -1.53 -7.75
N ASN A 175 -22.99 -2.67 -8.19
CA ASN A 175 -22.59 -2.93 -9.59
C ASN A 175 -21.57 -1.91 -10.16
N ALA A 176 -20.92 -1.10 -9.32
CA ALA A 176 -19.91 -0.17 -9.77
C ALA A 176 -18.66 -0.89 -10.31
N GLN A 177 -18.06 -0.32 -11.35
CA GLN A 177 -16.90 -0.90 -12.03
C GLN A 177 -15.72 -1.11 -11.06
N GLY A 178 -15.08 -2.29 -11.16
CA GLY A 178 -13.87 -2.64 -10.41
C GLY A 178 -14.08 -3.33 -9.05
N TRP A 179 -15.34 -3.54 -8.63
CA TRP A 179 -15.67 -4.25 -7.37
C TRP A 179 -16.16 -5.69 -7.55
N ALA A 180 -16.44 -6.11 -8.78
CA ALA A 180 -16.92 -7.46 -9.04
C ALA A 180 -15.82 -8.50 -8.82
N VAL A 181 -16.16 -9.57 -8.10
CA VAL A 181 -15.26 -10.71 -7.80
C VAL A 181 -14.74 -11.39 -9.06
N THR A 182 -15.54 -11.40 -10.12
CA THR A 182 -15.29 -12.18 -11.34
C THR A 182 -14.71 -11.38 -12.50
N GLN A 183 -14.65 -10.05 -12.40
CA GLN A 183 -14.41 -9.20 -13.59
C GLN A 183 -12.94 -9.09 -14.00
N ASN A 184 -11.96 -9.32 -13.13
CA ASN A 184 -10.54 -9.31 -13.50
C ASN A 184 -9.67 -9.93 -12.40
N ARG A 185 -8.64 -10.69 -12.78
CA ARG A 185 -7.63 -11.29 -11.87
C ARG A 185 -6.62 -10.27 -11.28
N ASN A 186 -6.99 -8.99 -11.25
CA ASN A 186 -6.21 -7.85 -10.75
C ASN A 186 -7.13 -6.80 -10.10
N GLY A 187 -8.34 -7.18 -9.66
CA GLY A 187 -9.34 -6.24 -9.15
C GLY A 187 -9.12 -5.86 -7.69
N ARG A 188 -9.79 -4.79 -7.24
CA ARG A 188 -9.76 -4.33 -5.83
C ARG A 188 -10.12 -5.46 -4.87
N TYR A 189 -11.13 -6.27 -5.20
CA TYR A 189 -11.57 -7.36 -4.33
C TYR A 189 -10.51 -8.47 -4.15
N GLU A 190 -9.80 -8.81 -5.22
CA GLU A 190 -8.73 -9.82 -5.14
C GLU A 190 -7.56 -9.33 -4.30
N LEU A 191 -7.19 -8.06 -4.43
CA LEU A 191 -6.11 -7.47 -3.64
C LEU A 191 -6.40 -7.57 -2.13
N ILE A 192 -7.62 -7.19 -1.71
CA ILE A 192 -8.00 -7.26 -0.29
C ILE A 192 -8.21 -8.69 0.21
N ASP A 193 -8.73 -9.58 -0.65
CA ASP A 193 -8.89 -10.99 -0.29
C ASP A 193 -7.53 -11.68 -0.10
N GLN A 194 -6.56 -11.41 -0.98
CA GLN A 194 -5.20 -11.90 -0.86
C GLN A 194 -4.55 -11.40 0.43
N ILE A 195 -4.56 -10.09 0.69
CA ILE A 195 -3.78 -9.55 1.82
C ILE A 195 -4.31 -9.96 3.20
N ILE A 196 -5.63 -10.15 3.35
CA ILE A 196 -6.18 -10.62 4.64
C ILE A 196 -6.09 -12.15 4.79
N SER A 197 -6.01 -12.88 3.69
CA SER A 197 -5.98 -14.34 3.75
C SER A 197 -4.75 -14.83 4.51
N PRO A 198 -4.89 -15.77 5.47
CA PRO A 198 -3.76 -16.38 6.17
C PRO A 198 -2.74 -17.03 5.22
N ALA A 199 -3.14 -17.35 3.99
CA ALA A 199 -2.24 -17.84 2.95
C ALA A 199 -1.10 -16.85 2.62
N PHE A 200 -1.30 -15.55 2.90
CA PHE A 200 -0.39 -14.44 2.67
C PHE A 200 0.23 -13.88 3.96
N ASP A 201 0.09 -14.55 5.12
CA ASP A 201 0.77 -14.13 6.35
C ASP A 201 2.29 -14.08 6.18
N ASP A 202 2.85 -14.98 5.36
CA ASP A 202 4.27 -14.97 4.97
C ASP A 202 4.67 -13.62 4.35
N PHE A 203 3.84 -13.08 3.45
CA PHE A 203 4.08 -11.78 2.82
C PHE A 203 4.06 -10.63 3.84
N ARG A 204 3.04 -10.60 4.69
CA ARG A 204 2.90 -9.54 5.71
C ARG A 204 4.03 -9.58 6.74
N ASN A 205 4.51 -10.77 7.07
CA ASN A 205 5.69 -10.94 7.92
C ASN A 205 6.97 -10.47 7.23
N VAL A 206 7.14 -10.75 5.94
CA VAL A 206 8.27 -10.21 5.16
C VAL A 206 8.23 -8.68 5.14
N MET A 207 7.05 -8.04 5.02
CA MET A 207 6.94 -6.59 5.12
C MET A 207 7.50 -6.06 6.45
N TYR A 208 7.17 -6.69 7.57
CA TYR A 208 7.74 -6.32 8.88
C TYR A 208 9.26 -6.55 8.93
N GLN A 209 9.73 -7.74 8.57
CA GLN A 209 11.14 -8.11 8.71
C GLN A 209 12.03 -7.27 7.80
N TYR A 210 11.62 -7.09 6.55
CA TYR A 210 12.33 -6.31 5.53
C TYR A 210 12.56 -4.87 6.00
N HIS A 211 11.52 -4.20 6.52
CA HIS A 211 11.62 -2.80 6.92
C HIS A 211 12.21 -2.63 8.32
N ARG A 212 11.63 -3.27 9.34
CA ARG A 212 11.99 -3.01 10.74
C ARG A 212 13.29 -3.69 11.16
N ASN A 213 13.55 -4.90 10.67
CA ASN A 213 14.75 -5.65 11.06
C ASN A 213 15.84 -5.64 9.97
N GLY A 214 15.48 -5.30 8.73
CA GLY A 214 16.39 -5.05 7.63
C GLY A 214 16.76 -3.58 7.50
N LEU A 215 15.95 -2.80 6.78
CA LEU A 215 16.26 -1.42 6.40
C LEU A 215 16.57 -0.49 7.58
N ASP A 216 15.76 -0.54 8.65
CA ASP A 216 15.99 0.27 9.86
C ASP A 216 17.30 -0.07 10.59
N ARG A 217 17.90 -1.23 10.30
CA ARG A 217 19.19 -1.65 10.87
C ARG A 217 20.36 -1.39 9.93
N MET A 218 20.11 -0.87 8.74
CA MET A 218 21.13 -0.69 7.70
C MET A 218 22.26 0.26 8.15
N ALA A 219 21.92 1.33 8.89
CA ALA A 219 22.90 2.30 9.38
C ALA A 219 23.88 1.71 10.41
N SER A 220 23.42 0.75 11.22
CA SER A 220 24.24 0.18 12.31
C SER A 220 24.90 -1.15 11.94
N LYS A 221 24.21 -2.00 11.17
CA LYS A 221 24.65 -3.38 10.86
C LYS A 221 24.32 -3.76 9.41
N PRO A 222 24.94 -3.12 8.41
CA PRO A 222 24.56 -3.26 7.00
C PRO A 222 24.65 -4.70 6.47
N LYS A 223 25.73 -5.43 6.78
CA LYS A 223 25.88 -6.82 6.32
C LYS A 223 24.77 -7.75 6.87
N GLN A 224 24.49 -7.65 8.18
CA GLN A 224 23.45 -8.46 8.83
C GLN A 224 22.05 -8.08 8.32
N ALA A 225 21.80 -6.79 8.08
CA ALA A 225 20.55 -6.32 7.51
C ALA A 225 20.32 -6.88 6.09
N LYS A 226 21.35 -6.87 5.24
CA LYS A 226 21.29 -7.48 3.90
C LYS A 226 21.05 -8.99 3.93
N GLU A 227 21.77 -9.72 4.79
CA GLU A 227 21.58 -11.17 4.95
C GLU A 227 20.15 -11.49 5.40
N LEU A 228 19.59 -10.70 6.33
CA LEU A 228 18.21 -10.82 6.76
C LEU A 228 17.25 -10.57 5.60
N ILE A 229 17.36 -9.42 4.91
CA ILE A 229 16.49 -9.08 3.77
C ILE A 229 16.55 -10.18 2.70
N LYS A 230 17.75 -10.68 2.38
CA LYS A 230 17.93 -11.79 1.43
C LYS A 230 17.10 -13.01 1.85
N ASN A 231 17.25 -13.44 3.09
CA ASN A 231 16.60 -14.66 3.59
C ASN A 231 15.07 -14.50 3.62
N GLU A 232 14.58 -13.32 4.01
CA GLU A 232 13.15 -13.01 4.00
C GLU A 232 12.57 -13.00 2.58
N LEU A 233 13.28 -12.43 1.60
CA LEU A 233 12.87 -12.49 0.20
C LEU A 233 12.80 -13.93 -0.32
N LEU A 234 13.80 -14.76 0.01
CA LEU A 234 13.81 -16.18 -0.38
C LEU A 234 12.66 -16.98 0.26
N SER A 235 12.21 -16.58 1.45
CA SER A 235 11.08 -17.24 2.14
C SER A 235 9.76 -17.14 1.35
N LEU A 236 9.60 -16.08 0.54
CA LEU A 236 8.44 -15.86 -0.33
C LEU A 236 8.30 -16.95 -1.40
N GLN A 237 9.34 -17.74 -1.68
CA GLN A 237 9.26 -18.84 -2.64
C GLN A 237 8.09 -19.79 -2.39
N ASN A 238 7.79 -20.10 -1.14
CA ASN A 238 6.68 -20.99 -0.81
C ASN A 238 5.34 -20.34 -1.15
N LEU A 239 5.15 -19.08 -0.78
CA LEU A 239 3.96 -18.31 -1.14
C LEU A 239 3.79 -18.22 -2.66
N MET A 240 4.84 -17.85 -3.39
CA MET A 240 4.77 -17.69 -4.85
C MET A 240 4.56 -19.01 -5.59
N ARG A 241 4.96 -20.15 -5.01
CA ARG A 241 4.61 -21.48 -5.55
C ARG A 241 3.14 -21.84 -5.31
N ARG A 242 2.59 -21.48 -4.13
CA ARG A 242 1.17 -21.71 -3.80
C ARG A 242 0.24 -20.76 -4.56
N GLN A 243 0.69 -19.52 -4.78
CA GLN A 243 -0.09 -18.42 -5.37
C GLN A 243 0.65 -17.78 -6.57
N PRO A 244 0.89 -18.53 -7.67
CA PRO A 244 1.77 -18.10 -8.76
C PRO A 244 1.26 -16.88 -9.55
N ASN A 245 -0.05 -16.60 -9.48
CA ASN A 245 -0.67 -15.48 -10.19
C ASN A 245 -1.09 -14.34 -9.26
N SER A 246 -0.55 -14.26 -8.03
CA SER A 246 -0.92 -13.22 -7.07
C SER A 246 -0.61 -11.81 -7.61
N TYR A 247 -1.65 -10.98 -7.67
CA TYR A 247 -1.50 -9.55 -7.97
C TYR A 247 -0.73 -8.82 -6.86
N LEU A 248 -0.98 -9.16 -5.59
CA LEU A 248 -0.28 -8.60 -4.44
C LEU A 248 1.25 -8.80 -4.56
N MET A 249 1.70 -9.99 -4.95
CA MET A 249 3.12 -10.26 -5.14
C MET A 249 3.73 -9.49 -6.31
N ARG A 250 2.99 -9.33 -7.43
CA ARG A 250 3.45 -8.50 -8.55
C ARG A 250 3.63 -7.05 -8.11
N ALA A 251 2.60 -6.47 -7.49
CA ALA A 251 2.63 -5.10 -6.99
C ALA A 251 3.77 -4.86 -5.99
N PHE A 252 4.08 -5.85 -5.13
CA PHE A 252 5.24 -5.77 -4.23
C PHE A 252 6.56 -5.66 -4.99
N PHE A 253 6.83 -6.55 -5.95
CA PHE A 253 8.09 -6.48 -6.71
C PHE A 253 8.17 -5.27 -7.63
N ASP A 254 7.06 -4.79 -8.16
CA ASP A 254 7.04 -3.55 -8.95
C ASP A 254 7.36 -2.33 -8.08
N ALA A 255 6.94 -2.32 -6.80
CA ALA A 255 7.33 -1.28 -5.85
C ALA A 255 8.79 -1.42 -5.37
N LYS A 256 9.26 -2.66 -5.16
CA LYS A 256 10.55 -2.96 -4.52
C LYS A 256 11.71 -3.24 -5.46
N GLY A 257 11.46 -3.45 -6.75
CA GLY A 257 12.45 -3.94 -7.71
C GLY A 257 13.73 -3.11 -7.71
N GLU A 258 13.60 -1.79 -7.85
CA GLU A 258 14.72 -0.86 -7.83
C GLU A 258 15.47 -0.86 -6.50
N GLU A 259 14.75 -0.79 -5.37
CA GLU A 259 15.34 -0.80 -4.03
C GLU A 259 16.14 -2.07 -3.78
N ILE A 260 15.59 -3.24 -4.13
CA ILE A 260 16.29 -4.53 -3.98
C ILE A 260 17.52 -4.57 -4.89
N GLY A 261 17.41 -4.16 -6.16
CA GLY A 261 18.54 -4.10 -7.09
C GLY A 261 19.69 -3.24 -6.57
N GLN A 262 19.39 -2.03 -6.11
CA GLN A 262 20.36 -1.09 -5.54
C GLN A 262 20.93 -1.58 -4.21
N LEU A 263 20.10 -2.16 -3.35
CA LEU A 263 20.52 -2.67 -2.04
C LEU A 263 21.61 -3.75 -2.16
N PHE A 264 21.51 -4.60 -3.18
CA PHE A 264 22.47 -5.69 -3.40
C PHE A 264 23.52 -5.38 -4.47
N SER A 265 23.55 -4.16 -5.04
CA SER A 265 24.60 -3.74 -5.98
C SER A 265 25.82 -3.09 -5.30
N ASP A 266 25.66 -2.55 -4.09
CA ASP A 266 26.71 -1.81 -3.37
C ASP A 266 26.69 -2.07 -1.86
N GLY A 267 27.76 -1.77 -1.13
CA GLY A 267 27.92 -1.99 0.31
C GLY A 267 28.57 -3.34 0.64
N PRO A 268 28.45 -3.83 1.89
CA PRO A 268 29.08 -5.09 2.28
C PRO A 268 28.61 -6.26 1.41
N GLU A 269 29.57 -7.09 1.00
CA GLU A 269 29.31 -8.29 0.21
C GLU A 269 28.53 -9.34 1.02
N VAL A 270 27.53 -9.90 0.35
CA VAL A 270 26.71 -11.03 0.80
C VAL A 270 26.57 -11.98 -0.39
N GLU A 271 26.47 -13.28 -0.13
CA GLU A 271 26.24 -14.26 -1.20
C GLU A 271 24.80 -14.07 -1.75
N THR A 272 24.67 -13.78 -3.05
CA THR A 272 23.41 -13.37 -3.72
C THR A 272 22.98 -14.31 -4.86
N GLU A 273 23.67 -15.43 -5.09
CA GLU A 273 23.38 -16.33 -6.20
C GLU A 273 21.96 -16.90 -6.08
N ALA A 274 21.61 -17.42 -4.90
CA ALA A 274 20.28 -17.95 -4.63
C ALA A 274 19.18 -16.87 -4.78
N LEU A 275 19.47 -15.65 -4.33
CA LEU A 275 18.55 -14.52 -4.47
C LEU A 275 18.33 -14.17 -5.94
N SER A 276 19.41 -14.07 -6.70
CA SER A 276 19.36 -13.74 -8.13
C SER A 276 18.57 -14.79 -8.91
N GLN A 277 18.78 -16.08 -8.63
CA GLN A 277 18.00 -17.17 -9.25
C GLN A 277 16.52 -17.09 -8.86
N PHE A 278 16.21 -16.81 -7.60
CA PHE A 278 14.84 -16.64 -7.12
C PHE A 278 14.13 -15.48 -7.84
N LEU A 279 14.74 -14.29 -7.84
CA LEU A 279 14.15 -13.08 -8.42
C LEU A 279 13.92 -13.21 -9.93
N ASN A 280 14.88 -13.77 -10.68
CA ASN A 280 14.71 -14.01 -12.11
C ASN A 280 13.64 -15.06 -12.42
N ARG A 281 13.43 -16.03 -11.53
CA ARG A 281 12.40 -17.06 -11.72
C ARG A 281 10.99 -16.55 -11.40
N PHE A 282 10.84 -15.77 -10.33
CA PHE A 282 9.54 -15.44 -9.76
C PHE A 282 9.08 -14.01 -10.02
N ALA A 283 10.00 -13.08 -10.29
CA ALA A 283 9.71 -11.68 -10.65
C ALA A 283 10.48 -11.24 -11.92
N PRO A 284 10.33 -11.96 -13.06
CA PRO A 284 11.12 -11.71 -14.26
C PRO A 284 10.86 -10.35 -14.92
N SER A 285 9.71 -9.70 -14.66
CA SER A 285 9.40 -8.35 -15.18
C SER A 285 10.39 -7.29 -14.69
N ASN A 286 11.05 -7.52 -13.57
CA ASN A 286 12.00 -6.62 -12.93
C ASN A 286 13.47 -6.99 -13.20
N ALA A 287 13.74 -7.80 -14.25
CA ALA A 287 15.07 -8.31 -14.57
C ALA A 287 16.14 -7.24 -14.79
N SER A 288 15.76 -6.03 -15.24
CA SER A 288 16.68 -4.90 -15.37
C SER A 288 17.29 -4.49 -14.02
N TYR A 289 16.49 -4.53 -12.94
CA TYR A 289 16.99 -4.27 -11.58
C TYR A 289 17.83 -5.43 -11.04
N TRP A 290 17.44 -6.67 -11.35
CA TRP A 290 18.20 -7.87 -10.93
C TRP A 290 19.58 -7.95 -11.56
N ALA A 291 19.77 -7.37 -12.75
CA ALA A 291 21.06 -7.29 -13.42
C ALA A 291 22.09 -6.40 -12.66
N LEU A 292 21.63 -5.54 -11.74
CA LEU A 292 22.50 -4.71 -10.91
C LEU A 292 23.10 -5.47 -9.73
N ILE A 293 22.50 -6.59 -9.33
CA ILE A 293 22.93 -7.36 -8.17
C ILE A 293 24.34 -7.90 -8.42
N ALA A 294 25.27 -7.55 -7.53
CA ALA A 294 26.65 -8.02 -7.62
C ALA A 294 26.68 -9.55 -7.54
N ARG A 295 27.50 -10.17 -8.40
CA ARG A 295 27.77 -11.61 -8.41
C ARG A 295 28.82 -11.98 -7.39
#